data_AF-A0A2M7WQP7-F1
#
_entry.id   AF-A0A2M7WQP7-F1
#
_cell.length_a   1.000
_cell.length_b   1.000
_cell.length_c   1.000
_cell.angle_alpha   90.00
_cell.angle_beta   90.00
_cell.angle_gamma   90.00
#
_symmetry.space_group_name_H-M   'P 1'
#
loop_
_entity.id
_entity.type
_entity.pdbx_description
1 polymer ?
#
loop_
_entity_poly.entity_id
_entity_poly.type
_entity_poly.pdbx_seq_one_letter_code
_entity_poly.pdbx_strand_id
1 'polypeptide(L)'
;MKLKDWMMKRNPIFWSLIQKFGLLRLLPPAFGMYILIPVYPVLHIICIKLLYNIIVCPLLSVQPINLKNYIIIDRHKIAGMSLTARFHCMYCEYANGICVAMGALLGRIACEAKPPAGMPLKALALMVYMPASLLSSLCQSCVMVLYNAAIAPTIGLHRVTLKQAYEKMDASGFADAFTPFGSFGRLLLRYENSVALIHANALEQVESQWCPIRHLATNPEAIFPDHHVNFLDRCELCELRKILCTEGSVSPRKPTG
;
A
#
# COMPACT_ATOMS: atom_id res chain seq x y z
N MET A 1 -39.07 -7.13 -7.12
CA MET A 1 -37.61 -7.35 -6.97
C MET A 1 -37.15 -6.61 -5.73
N LYS A 2 -36.74 -7.31 -4.67
CA LYS A 2 -36.53 -6.71 -3.34
C LYS A 2 -35.28 -5.83 -3.37
N LEU A 3 -35.31 -4.65 -2.73
CA LEU A 3 -34.19 -3.67 -2.67
C LEU A 3 -32.82 -4.32 -2.40
N LYS A 4 -32.82 -5.36 -1.55
CA LYS A 4 -31.66 -6.21 -1.24
C LYS A 4 -31.02 -6.82 -2.48
N ASP A 5 -31.79 -7.43 -3.39
CA ASP A 5 -31.27 -8.11 -4.57
C ASP A 5 -30.68 -7.10 -5.58
N TRP A 6 -31.27 -5.91 -5.65
CA TRP A 6 -30.77 -4.82 -6.47
C TRP A 6 -29.45 -4.26 -5.94
N MET A 7 -29.35 -4.04 -4.62
CA MET A 7 -28.10 -3.58 -3.98
C MET A 7 -26.98 -4.62 -4.10
N MET A 8 -27.32 -5.89 -3.90
CA MET A 8 -26.42 -7.04 -4.05
C MET A 8 -25.79 -7.11 -5.44
N LYS A 9 -26.60 -6.88 -6.48
CA LYS A 9 -26.11 -6.91 -7.86
C LYS A 9 -25.13 -5.77 -8.16
N ARG A 10 -25.31 -4.60 -7.53
CA ARG A 10 -24.50 -3.41 -7.81
C ARG A 10 -23.20 -3.31 -7.01
N ASN A 11 -23.19 -3.79 -5.77
CA ASN A 11 -22.04 -3.72 -4.86
C ASN A 11 -21.88 -5.02 -4.06
N PRO A 12 -21.53 -6.14 -4.72
CA PRO A 12 -21.53 -7.45 -4.07
C PRO A 12 -20.54 -7.55 -2.90
N ILE A 13 -19.37 -6.91 -3.02
CA ILE A 13 -18.33 -6.92 -1.99
C ILE A 13 -18.80 -6.15 -0.74
N PHE A 14 -19.20 -4.89 -0.92
CA PHE A 14 -19.64 -4.04 0.20
C PHE A 14 -20.79 -4.66 0.98
N TRP A 15 -21.76 -5.26 0.28
CA TRP A 15 -22.87 -5.91 0.96
C TRP A 15 -22.45 -7.19 1.70
N SER A 16 -21.53 -7.97 1.14
CA SER A 16 -20.97 -9.15 1.82
C SER A 16 -20.31 -8.76 3.15
N LEU A 17 -19.61 -7.63 3.17
CA LEU A 17 -19.02 -7.08 4.39
C LEU A 17 -20.08 -6.56 5.37
N ILE A 18 -21.14 -5.89 4.91
CA ILE A 18 -22.26 -5.48 5.78
C ILE A 18 -22.90 -6.69 6.45
N GLN A 19 -23.05 -7.80 5.71
CA GLN A 19 -23.61 -9.03 6.27
C GLN A 19 -22.70 -9.66 7.33
N LYS A 20 -21.38 -9.57 7.15
CA LYS A 20 -20.40 -10.14 8.08
C LYS A 20 -20.21 -9.28 9.33
N PHE A 21 -19.97 -7.99 9.18
CA PHE A 21 -19.56 -7.09 10.26
C PHE A 21 -20.67 -6.17 10.76
N GLY A 22 -21.75 -6.01 10.00
CA GLY A 22 -22.78 -5.01 10.27
C GLY A 22 -22.40 -3.62 9.78
N LEU A 23 -23.41 -2.79 9.50
CA LEU A 23 -23.23 -1.45 8.93
C LEU A 23 -22.44 -0.52 9.86
N LEU A 24 -22.75 -0.53 11.17
CA LEU A 24 -22.14 0.39 12.14
C LEU A 24 -20.62 0.22 12.24
N ARG A 25 -20.13 -1.02 12.16
CA ARG A 25 -18.69 -1.33 12.20
C ARG A 25 -17.97 -0.95 10.90
N LEU A 26 -18.68 -0.84 9.77
CA LEU A 26 -18.11 -0.46 8.48
C LEU A 26 -18.02 1.04 8.23
N LEU A 27 -18.74 1.86 9.00
CA LEU A 27 -18.70 3.31 8.82
C LEU A 27 -17.30 3.90 9.04
N PRO A 28 -16.54 3.55 10.11
CA PRO A 28 -15.21 4.11 10.31
C PRO A 28 -14.19 3.72 9.22
N PRO A 29 -14.10 2.45 8.77
CA PRO A 29 -13.29 2.08 7.61
C PRO A 29 -13.66 2.85 6.33
N ALA A 30 -14.96 2.96 6.02
CA ALA A 30 -15.42 3.66 4.83
C ALA A 30 -15.05 5.14 4.89
N PHE A 31 -15.31 5.80 6.02
CA PHE A 31 -14.94 7.21 6.21
C PHE A 31 -13.42 7.42 6.18
N GLY A 32 -12.67 6.53 6.82
CA GLY A 32 -11.22 6.57 6.84
C GLY A 32 -10.62 6.48 5.44
N MET A 33 -11.15 5.60 4.59
CA MET A 33 -10.74 5.52 3.18
C MET A 33 -10.86 6.87 2.47
N TYR A 34 -12.00 7.57 2.61
CA TYR A 34 -12.21 8.86 1.94
C TYR A 34 -11.27 9.95 2.45
N ILE A 35 -10.99 9.99 3.77
CA ILE A 35 -10.02 10.92 4.36
C ILE A 35 -8.61 10.69 3.79
N LEU A 36 -8.25 9.43 3.53
CA LEU A 36 -6.91 9.07 3.06
C LEU A 36 -6.74 9.25 1.55
N ILE A 37 -7.79 9.57 0.79
CA ILE A 37 -7.68 9.77 -0.66
C ILE A 37 -6.58 10.78 -1.02
N PRO A 38 -6.48 11.98 -0.41
CA PRO A 38 -5.46 12.96 -0.77
C PRO A 38 -4.03 12.55 -0.43
N VAL A 39 -3.83 11.62 0.51
CA VAL A 39 -2.49 11.18 0.94
C VAL A 39 -1.75 10.45 -0.19
N TYR A 40 -2.46 9.62 -0.97
CA TYR A 40 -1.82 8.82 -2.04
C TYR A 40 -1.34 9.66 -3.24
N PRO A 41 -2.08 10.66 -3.75
CA PRO A 41 -1.53 11.64 -4.69
C PRO A 41 -0.29 12.37 -4.18
N VAL A 42 -0.23 12.73 -2.89
CA VAL A 42 0.97 13.34 -2.29
C VAL A 42 2.14 12.34 -2.29
N LEU A 43 1.91 11.10 -1.86
CA LEU A 43 2.93 10.05 -1.90
C LEU A 43 3.43 9.79 -3.33
N HIS A 44 2.53 9.72 -4.30
CA HIS A 44 2.89 9.47 -5.69
C HIS A 44 3.65 10.65 -6.32
N ILE A 45 3.02 11.82 -6.37
CA ILE A 45 3.52 12.95 -7.15
C ILE A 45 4.65 13.68 -6.42
N ILE A 46 4.46 13.95 -5.12
CA ILE A 46 5.43 14.72 -4.35
C ILE A 46 6.54 13.80 -3.86
N CYS A 47 6.23 12.73 -3.14
CA CYS A 47 7.27 11.91 -2.52
C CYS A 47 8.02 11.08 -3.58
N ILE A 48 7.34 10.17 -4.30
CA ILE A 48 8.00 9.23 -5.20
C ILE A 48 8.49 9.94 -6.47
N LYS A 49 7.63 10.68 -7.17
CA LYS A 49 7.97 11.24 -8.48
C LYS A 49 8.91 12.45 -8.38
N LEU A 50 8.56 13.46 -7.58
CA LEU A 50 9.34 14.69 -7.47
C LEU A 50 10.56 14.51 -6.55
N LEU A 51 10.35 14.22 -5.27
CA LEU A 51 11.44 14.19 -4.30
C LEU A 51 12.39 13.02 -4.56
N TYR A 52 11.88 11.82 -4.77
CA TYR A 52 12.74 10.65 -4.94
C TYR A 52 13.28 10.48 -6.36
N ASN A 53 12.41 10.25 -7.36
CA ASN A 53 12.86 9.92 -8.71
C ASN A 53 13.60 11.07 -9.41
N ILE A 54 13.16 12.33 -9.21
CA ILE A 54 13.76 13.49 -9.89
C ILE A 54 14.93 14.07 -9.10
N ILE A 55 14.91 14.03 -7.76
CA ILE A 55 15.93 14.72 -6.95
C ILE A 55 16.87 13.76 -6.21
N VAL A 56 16.37 12.94 -5.28
CA VAL A 56 17.21 12.07 -4.43
C VAL A 56 17.94 10.99 -5.26
N CYS A 57 17.24 10.34 -6.19
CA CYS A 57 17.82 9.25 -6.98
C CYS A 57 19.03 9.71 -7.80
N PRO A 58 18.96 10.79 -8.59
CA PRO A 58 20.14 11.33 -9.29
C PRO A 58 21.27 11.74 -8.33
N LEU A 59 20.95 12.39 -7.21
CA LEU A 59 21.96 12.81 -6.23
C LEU A 59 22.72 11.63 -5.62
N LEU A 60 22.05 10.49 -5.43
CA LEU A 60 22.63 9.26 -4.88
C LEU A 60 23.11 8.27 -5.95
N SER A 61 23.07 8.65 -7.23
CA SER A 61 23.36 7.75 -8.36
C SER A 61 22.52 6.46 -8.35
N VAL A 62 21.30 6.54 -7.84
CA VAL A 62 20.30 5.48 -7.85
C VAL A 62 19.46 5.63 -9.10
N GLN A 63 19.15 4.52 -9.76
CA GLN A 63 18.27 4.55 -10.92
C GLN A 63 16.82 4.77 -10.45
N PRO A 64 16.06 5.71 -11.06
CA PRO A 64 14.67 5.96 -10.67
C PRO A 64 13.77 4.78 -11.06
N ILE A 65 12.65 4.61 -10.34
CA ILE A 65 11.68 3.55 -10.65
C ILE A 65 10.65 4.00 -11.69
N ASN A 66 10.21 3.06 -12.53
CA ASN A 66 9.09 3.29 -13.45
C ASN A 66 7.76 2.92 -12.79
N LEU A 67 6.99 3.93 -12.40
CA LEU A 67 5.71 3.78 -11.69
C LEU A 67 4.65 2.97 -12.46
N LYS A 68 4.73 2.91 -13.79
CA LYS A 68 3.81 2.12 -14.62
C LYS A 68 3.94 0.61 -14.39
N ASN A 69 5.07 0.16 -13.87
CA ASN A 69 5.31 -1.25 -13.58
C ASN A 69 4.65 -1.68 -12.26
N TYR A 70 4.24 -0.72 -11.42
CA TYR A 70 3.68 -0.98 -10.09
C TYR A 70 2.19 -0.60 -9.97
N ILE A 71 1.75 0.46 -10.67
CA ILE A 71 0.37 0.96 -10.59
C ILE A 71 -0.45 0.34 -11.72
N ILE A 72 -1.18 -0.73 -11.40
CA ILE A 72 -1.99 -1.51 -12.34
C ILE A 72 -3.46 -1.30 -12.01
N ILE A 73 -4.18 -0.60 -12.89
CA ILE A 73 -5.59 -0.23 -12.69
C ILE A 73 -6.43 -0.93 -13.77
N ASP A 74 -7.05 -2.06 -13.43
CA ASP A 74 -7.75 -2.91 -14.40
C ASP A 74 -9.03 -3.56 -13.86
N ARG A 75 -9.20 -3.70 -12.54
CA ARG A 75 -10.37 -4.30 -11.90
C ARG A 75 -11.64 -3.49 -12.13
N HIS A 76 -11.55 -2.17 -12.29
CA HIS A 76 -12.70 -1.31 -12.66
C HIS A 76 -13.40 -1.73 -13.96
N LYS A 77 -12.76 -2.55 -14.80
CA LYS A 77 -13.32 -3.07 -16.06
C LYS A 77 -14.22 -4.30 -15.86
N ILE A 78 -14.35 -4.85 -14.65
CA ILE A 78 -15.25 -5.98 -14.37
C ILE A 78 -16.70 -5.58 -14.69
N ALA A 79 -17.36 -6.43 -15.49
CA ALA A 79 -18.72 -6.19 -15.95
C ALA A 79 -19.73 -6.17 -14.78
N GLY A 80 -20.75 -5.33 -14.88
CA GLY A 80 -21.83 -5.29 -13.89
C GLY A 80 -21.54 -4.47 -12.62
N MET A 81 -20.32 -3.96 -12.44
CA MET A 81 -20.01 -3.10 -11.29
C MET A 81 -20.65 -1.71 -11.39
N SER A 82 -21.13 -1.20 -10.25
CA SER A 82 -21.57 0.18 -10.12
C SER A 82 -20.41 1.19 -10.30
N LEU A 83 -20.73 2.46 -10.55
CA LEU A 83 -19.71 3.52 -10.65
C LEU A 83 -18.91 3.67 -9.34
N THR A 84 -19.57 3.52 -8.18
CA THR A 84 -18.91 3.60 -6.88
C THR A 84 -17.97 2.43 -6.65
N ALA A 85 -18.39 1.20 -7.00
CA ALA A 85 -17.52 0.02 -6.92
C ALA A 85 -16.30 0.16 -7.82
N ARG A 86 -16.48 0.67 -9.05
CA ARG A 86 -15.37 0.95 -9.97
C ARG A 86 -14.37 1.93 -9.36
N PHE A 87 -14.86 3.04 -8.80
CA PHE A 87 -14.02 4.03 -8.13
C PHE A 87 -13.22 3.42 -6.97
N HIS A 88 -13.86 2.64 -6.11
CA HIS A 88 -13.20 1.99 -4.97
C HIS A 88 -12.14 0.98 -5.42
N CYS A 89 -12.40 0.23 -6.48
CA CYS A 89 -11.41 -0.67 -7.07
C CYS A 89 -10.20 0.14 -7.57
N MET A 90 -10.41 1.18 -8.39
CA MET A 90 -9.32 2.02 -8.91
C MET A 90 -8.47 2.61 -7.79
N TYR A 91 -9.12 3.09 -6.73
CA TYR A 91 -8.42 3.65 -5.58
C TYR A 91 -7.58 2.60 -4.85
N CYS A 92 -8.15 1.43 -4.57
CA CYS A 92 -7.45 0.36 -3.90
C CYS A 92 -6.24 -0.13 -4.72
N GLU A 93 -6.41 -0.30 -6.02
CA GLU A 93 -5.35 -0.64 -6.97
C GLU A 93 -4.23 0.41 -6.97
N TYR A 94 -4.60 1.69 -7.01
CA TYR A 94 -3.67 2.80 -6.99
C TYR A 94 -2.87 2.88 -5.68
N ALA A 95 -3.56 2.77 -4.54
CA ALA A 95 -2.95 2.79 -3.21
C ALA A 95 -1.96 1.65 -3.02
N ASN A 96 -2.35 0.42 -3.38
CA ASN A 96 -1.47 -0.74 -3.31
C ASN A 96 -0.25 -0.59 -4.23
N GLY A 97 -0.46 -0.17 -5.48
CA GLY A 97 0.64 0.07 -6.42
C GLY A 97 1.65 1.10 -5.93
N ILE A 98 1.19 2.16 -5.25
CA ILE A 98 2.07 3.14 -4.61
C ILE A 98 2.91 2.53 -3.48
N CYS A 99 2.32 1.68 -2.64
CA CYS A 99 3.06 1.05 -1.55
C CYS A 99 4.12 0.06 -2.07
N VAL A 100 3.81 -0.70 -3.12
CA VAL A 100 4.82 -1.57 -3.78
C VAL A 100 5.92 -0.71 -4.40
N ALA A 101 5.56 0.36 -5.12
CA ALA A 101 6.52 1.29 -5.70
C ALA A 101 7.44 1.93 -4.63
N MET A 102 6.88 2.35 -3.51
CA MET A 102 7.65 2.92 -2.40
C MET A 102 8.63 1.89 -1.82
N GLY A 103 8.18 0.67 -1.53
CA GLY A 103 9.06 -0.39 -1.03
C GLY A 103 10.20 -0.71 -2.01
N ALA A 104 9.88 -0.81 -3.31
CA ALA A 104 10.89 -1.05 -4.36
C ALA A 104 11.90 0.10 -4.44
N LEU A 105 11.43 1.34 -4.41
CA LEU A 105 12.28 2.53 -4.42
C LEU A 105 13.23 2.57 -3.21
N LEU A 106 12.72 2.34 -1.99
CA LEU A 106 13.54 2.30 -0.78
C LEU A 106 14.54 1.14 -0.80
N GLY A 107 14.15 -0.01 -1.36
CA GLY A 107 15.04 -1.14 -1.62
C GLY A 107 16.20 -0.78 -2.54
N ARG A 108 15.92 -0.06 -3.64
CA ARG A 108 16.98 0.43 -4.54
C ARG A 108 17.90 1.43 -3.84
N ILE A 109 17.35 2.36 -3.07
CA ILE A 109 18.17 3.31 -2.30
C ILE A 109 19.06 2.56 -1.31
N ALA A 110 18.53 1.53 -0.63
CA ALA A 110 19.30 0.74 0.33
C ALA A 110 20.49 0.00 -0.29
N CYS A 111 20.36 -0.47 -1.54
CA CYS A 111 21.35 -1.33 -2.20
C CYS A 111 22.26 -0.58 -3.20
N GLU A 112 21.74 0.41 -3.91
CA GLU A 112 22.41 1.06 -5.04
C GLU A 112 23.03 2.41 -4.69
N ALA A 113 22.61 3.06 -3.58
CA ALA A 113 22.97 4.44 -3.31
C ALA A 113 24.47 4.62 -3.06
N LYS A 114 25.06 5.58 -3.77
CA LYS A 114 26.47 5.95 -3.65
C LYS A 114 26.61 7.31 -2.97
N PRO A 115 27.62 7.50 -2.10
CA PRO A 115 27.89 8.81 -1.54
C PRO A 115 28.25 9.80 -2.66
N PRO A 116 27.71 11.03 -2.67
CA PRO A 116 28.10 12.04 -3.64
C PRO A 116 29.58 12.42 -3.49
N ALA A 117 30.23 12.77 -4.61
CA ALA A 117 31.61 13.21 -4.62
C ALA A 117 31.74 14.62 -4.00
N GLY A 118 32.55 14.74 -2.95
CA GLY A 118 32.85 16.01 -2.29
C GLY A 118 31.90 16.38 -1.15
N MET A 119 32.46 17.07 -0.16
CA MET A 119 31.73 17.52 1.04
C MET A 119 30.51 18.41 0.76
N PRO A 120 30.55 19.42 -0.15
CA PRO A 120 29.39 20.29 -0.36
C PRO A 120 28.20 19.54 -0.99
N LEU A 121 28.46 18.65 -1.95
CA LEU A 121 27.41 17.87 -2.61
C LEU A 121 26.82 16.82 -1.65
N LYS A 122 27.64 16.23 -0.79
CA LYS A 122 27.18 15.33 0.28
C LYS A 122 26.26 16.06 1.28
N ALA A 123 26.62 17.27 1.68
CA ALA A 123 25.77 18.09 2.56
C ALA A 123 24.44 18.45 1.89
N LEU A 124 24.47 18.88 0.62
CA LEU A 124 23.25 19.15 -0.16
C LEU A 124 22.37 17.90 -0.27
N ALA A 125 22.94 16.75 -0.61
CA ALA A 125 22.20 15.50 -0.73
C ALA A 125 21.54 15.10 0.59
N LEU A 126 22.22 15.28 1.72
CA LEU A 126 21.62 15.04 3.04
C LEU A 126 20.51 16.06 3.36
N MET A 127 20.71 17.34 3.06
CA MET A 127 19.71 18.40 3.26
C MET A 127 18.43 18.17 2.44
N VAL A 128 18.52 17.49 1.31
CA VAL A 128 17.36 17.13 0.48
C VAL A 128 16.76 15.79 0.90
N TYR A 129 17.61 14.79 1.15
CA TYR A 129 17.18 13.45 1.52
C TYR A 129 16.40 13.45 2.85
N MET A 130 16.85 14.19 3.86
CA MET A 130 16.22 14.17 5.17
C MET A 130 14.76 14.70 5.13
N PRO A 131 14.45 15.88 4.56
CA PRO A 131 13.08 16.33 4.40
C PRO A 131 12.23 15.41 3.53
N ALA A 132 12.81 14.81 2.48
CA ALA A 132 12.09 13.86 1.62
C ALA A 132 11.68 12.60 2.39
N SER A 133 12.63 12.01 3.14
CA SER A 133 12.39 10.84 3.98
C SER A 133 11.39 11.15 5.11
N LEU A 134 11.51 12.32 5.74
CA LEU A 134 10.59 12.76 6.79
C LEU A 134 9.16 12.97 6.26
N LEU A 135 9.00 13.66 5.14
CA LEU A 135 7.68 13.91 4.54
C LEU A 135 7.02 12.60 4.10
N SER A 136 7.78 11.74 3.43
CA SER A 136 7.33 10.40 3.03
C SER A 136 6.90 9.57 4.24
N SER A 137 7.71 9.54 5.30
CA SER A 137 7.40 8.83 6.54
C SER A 137 6.15 9.40 7.23
N LEU A 138 6.01 10.73 7.25
CA LEU A 138 4.85 11.39 7.84
C LEU A 138 3.55 11.05 7.09
N CYS A 139 3.57 11.13 5.76
CA CYS A 139 2.41 10.77 4.93
C CYS A 139 1.95 9.33 5.19
N GLN A 140 2.89 8.37 5.24
CA GLN A 140 2.57 6.97 5.50
C GLN A 140 2.13 6.74 6.96
N SER A 141 2.73 7.45 7.92
CA SER A 141 2.33 7.41 9.33
C SER A 141 0.89 7.90 9.53
N CYS A 142 0.44 8.92 8.80
CA CYS A 142 -0.96 9.37 8.83
C CYS A 142 -1.93 8.23 8.43
N VAL A 143 -1.58 7.44 7.40
CA VAL A 143 -2.36 6.27 7.01
C VAL A 143 -2.38 5.23 8.12
N MET A 144 -1.22 4.94 8.70
CA MET A 144 -1.09 3.94 9.77
C MET A 144 -1.84 4.32 11.03
N VAL A 145 -1.82 5.59 11.44
CA VAL A 145 -2.57 6.08 12.60
C VAL A 145 -4.06 5.87 12.38
N LEU A 146 -4.59 6.28 11.22
CA LEU A 146 -6.00 6.09 10.92
C LEU A 146 -6.39 4.61 10.84
N TYR A 147 -5.53 3.80 10.22
CA TYR A 147 -5.73 2.35 10.15
C TYR A 147 -5.79 1.73 11.56
N ASN A 148 -4.81 2.02 12.41
CA ASN A 148 -4.71 1.44 13.74
C ASN A 148 -5.78 1.95 14.71
N ALA A 149 -6.19 3.21 14.59
CA ALA A 149 -7.15 3.85 15.49
C ALA A 149 -8.60 3.60 15.08
N ALA A 150 -8.91 3.57 13.77
CA ALA A 150 -10.29 3.54 13.28
C ALA A 150 -10.64 2.28 12.48
N ILE A 151 -9.72 1.80 11.63
CA ILE A 151 -10.05 0.72 10.67
C ILE A 151 -9.87 -0.65 11.31
N ALA A 152 -8.68 -0.96 11.81
CA ALA A 152 -8.36 -2.28 12.32
C ALA A 152 -9.22 -2.70 13.52
N PRO A 153 -9.49 -1.85 14.53
CA PRO A 153 -10.29 -2.25 15.69
C PRO A 153 -11.76 -2.52 15.36
N THR A 154 -12.31 -1.85 14.34
CA THR A 154 -13.76 -1.91 14.05
C THR A 154 -14.16 -3.17 13.31
N ILE A 155 -13.26 -3.71 12.50
CA ILE A 155 -13.48 -4.92 11.69
C ILE A 155 -12.48 -6.04 12.01
N GLY A 156 -11.74 -5.92 13.12
CA GLY A 156 -10.87 -6.97 13.65
C GLY A 156 -9.64 -7.29 12.80
N LEU A 157 -9.04 -6.30 12.12
CA LEU A 157 -7.86 -6.53 11.28
C LEU A 157 -6.56 -6.65 12.08
N HIS A 158 -5.62 -7.38 11.51
CA HIS A 158 -4.30 -7.59 12.09
C HIS A 158 -3.43 -6.34 11.94
N ARG A 159 -2.62 -6.07 12.96
CA ARG A 159 -1.73 -4.91 13.00
C ARG A 159 -0.29 -5.40 13.06
N VAL A 160 0.57 -4.77 12.27
CA VAL A 160 2.01 -4.98 12.33
C VAL A 160 2.63 -3.88 13.17
N THR A 161 3.43 -4.29 14.15
CA THR A 161 4.17 -3.37 15.02
C THR A 161 5.46 -2.90 14.38
N LEU A 162 5.99 -1.78 14.87
CA LEU A 162 7.32 -1.31 14.47
C LEU A 162 8.39 -2.36 14.72
N LYS A 163 8.31 -3.07 15.85
CA LYS A 163 9.24 -4.16 16.18
C LYS A 163 9.24 -5.25 15.11
N GLN A 164 8.08 -5.75 14.72
CA GLN A 164 7.95 -6.78 13.67
C GLN A 164 8.46 -6.29 12.31
N ALA A 165 8.26 -5.01 12.00
CA ALA A 165 8.80 -4.41 10.78
C ALA A 165 10.33 -4.39 10.78
N TYR A 166 10.95 -4.05 11.92
CA TYR A 166 12.41 -4.11 12.10
C TYR A 166 12.95 -5.54 12.07
N GLU A 167 12.29 -6.49 12.73
CA GLU A 167 12.67 -7.91 12.68
C GLU A 167 12.69 -8.43 11.22
N LYS A 168 11.71 -8.02 10.39
CA LYS A 168 11.70 -8.37 8.95
C LYS A 168 12.85 -7.71 8.18
N MET A 169 13.19 -6.46 8.49
CA MET A 169 14.33 -5.77 7.88
C MET A 169 15.68 -6.37 8.28
N ASP A 170 15.82 -6.79 9.55
CA ASP A 170 17.02 -7.45 10.04
C ASP A 170 17.21 -8.81 9.37
N ALA A 171 16.13 -9.58 9.22
CA ALA A 171 16.16 -10.86 8.53
C ALA A 171 16.57 -10.76 7.06
N SER A 172 16.29 -9.64 6.39
CA SER A 172 16.67 -9.41 4.99
C SER A 172 17.97 -8.62 4.81
N GLY A 173 18.63 -8.18 5.88
CA GLY A 173 19.80 -7.30 5.81
C GLY A 173 19.51 -5.93 5.19
N PHE A 174 18.28 -5.41 5.36
CA PHE A 174 17.87 -4.17 4.71
C PHE A 174 18.71 -2.98 5.18
N ALA A 175 19.28 -2.27 4.20
CA ALA A 175 20.15 -1.10 4.37
C ALA A 175 21.48 -1.38 5.09
N ASP A 176 21.93 -2.64 5.18
CA ASP A 176 23.25 -2.96 5.75
C ASP A 176 24.41 -2.39 4.93
N ALA A 177 24.24 -2.35 3.61
CA ALA A 177 25.19 -1.73 2.68
C ALA A 177 25.01 -0.20 2.53
N PHE A 178 24.03 0.40 3.20
CA PHE A 178 23.74 1.83 3.03
C PHE A 178 24.78 2.69 3.77
N THR A 179 25.66 3.32 3.00
CA THR A 179 26.75 4.19 3.48
C THR A 179 26.65 5.70 3.16
N PRO A 180 25.81 6.21 2.24
CA PRO A 180 25.87 7.61 1.79
C PRO A 180 25.89 8.67 2.89
N PHE A 181 25.17 8.46 4.00
CA PHE A 181 25.11 9.39 5.13
C PHE A 181 25.41 8.74 6.49
N GLY A 182 26.18 7.64 6.48
CA GLY A 182 26.56 6.93 7.70
C GLY A 182 25.37 6.35 8.48
N SER A 183 25.54 6.17 9.79
CA SER A 183 24.54 5.56 10.67
C SER A 183 23.24 6.36 10.74
N PHE A 184 23.32 7.70 10.69
CA PHE A 184 22.13 8.55 10.73
C PHE A 184 21.26 8.40 9.48
N GLY A 185 21.85 8.39 8.28
CA GLY A 185 21.09 8.12 7.06
C GLY A 185 20.50 6.72 7.02
N ARG A 186 21.26 5.72 7.49
CA ARG A 186 20.76 4.34 7.62
C ARG A 186 19.57 4.26 8.58
N LEU A 187 19.62 4.98 9.70
CA LEU A 187 18.50 5.06 10.64
C LEU A 187 17.25 5.65 9.99
N LEU A 188 17.38 6.76 9.26
CA LEU A 188 16.26 7.39 8.54
C LEU A 188 15.66 6.43 7.49
N LEU A 189 16.51 5.81 6.66
CA LEU A 189 16.07 4.87 5.63
C LEU A 189 15.33 3.67 6.22
N ARG A 190 15.85 3.12 7.32
CA ARG A 190 15.22 1.98 8.02
C ARG A 190 13.91 2.39 8.67
N TYR A 191 13.83 3.58 9.27
CA TYR A 191 12.58 4.09 9.81
C TYR A 191 11.53 4.26 8.71
N GLU A 192 11.87 4.93 7.61
CA GLU A 192 10.95 5.11 6.48
C GLU A 192 10.48 3.78 5.90
N ASN A 193 11.39 2.83 5.70
CA ASN A 193 11.03 1.50 5.20
C ASN A 193 10.17 0.71 6.20
N SER A 194 10.38 0.90 7.51
CA SER A 194 9.53 0.27 8.53
C SER A 194 8.09 0.78 8.46
N VAL A 195 7.91 2.10 8.28
CA VAL A 195 6.59 2.71 8.10
C VAL A 195 5.96 2.24 6.79
N ALA A 196 6.74 2.18 5.70
CA ALA A 196 6.27 1.65 4.41
C ALA A 196 5.83 0.19 4.48
N LEU A 197 6.58 -0.64 5.20
CA LEU A 197 6.23 -2.04 5.40
C LEU A 197 4.94 -2.19 6.21
N ILE A 198 4.76 -1.41 7.28
CA ILE A 198 3.53 -1.45 8.08
C ILE A 198 2.35 -0.95 7.26
N HIS A 199 2.52 0.13 6.50
CA HIS A 199 1.50 0.66 5.60
C HIS A 199 1.11 -0.37 4.52
N ALA A 200 2.08 -1.03 3.88
CA ALA A 200 1.81 -2.11 2.93
C ALA A 200 1.05 -3.27 3.56
N ASN A 201 1.35 -3.65 4.81
CA ASN A 201 0.60 -4.68 5.53
C ASN A 201 -0.83 -4.24 5.85
N ALA A 202 -1.02 -2.98 6.26
CA ALA A 202 -2.36 -2.44 6.50
C ALA A 202 -3.20 -2.45 5.21
N LEU A 203 -2.60 -2.09 4.07
CA LEU A 203 -3.27 -2.15 2.77
C LEU A 203 -3.56 -3.58 2.32
N GLU A 204 -2.67 -4.54 2.53
CA GLU A 204 -2.95 -5.95 2.26
C GLU A 204 -4.18 -6.44 3.04
N GLN A 205 -4.28 -6.08 4.32
CA GLN A 205 -5.43 -6.44 5.14
C GLN A 205 -6.72 -5.83 4.60
N VAL A 206 -6.70 -4.58 4.11
CA VAL A 206 -7.87 -3.97 3.48
C VAL A 206 -8.16 -4.60 2.12
N GLU A 207 -7.16 -4.73 1.25
CA GLU A 207 -7.32 -5.24 -0.11
C GLU A 207 -7.89 -6.67 -0.12
N SER A 208 -7.42 -7.53 0.80
CA SER A 208 -7.87 -8.91 0.92
C SER A 208 -9.34 -9.07 1.34
N GLN A 209 -9.98 -8.01 1.85
CA GLN A 209 -11.42 -7.98 2.17
C GLN A 209 -12.25 -7.24 1.12
N TRP A 210 -11.68 -6.18 0.54
CA TRP A 210 -12.40 -5.20 -0.27
C TRP A 210 -12.19 -5.37 -1.77
N CYS A 211 -11.07 -5.97 -2.20
CA CYS A 211 -10.76 -6.16 -3.61
C CYS A 211 -9.88 -7.40 -3.90
N PRO A 212 -10.18 -8.59 -3.36
CA PRO A 212 -9.35 -9.79 -3.53
C PRO A 212 -9.55 -10.49 -4.89
N ILE A 213 -9.40 -9.74 -5.98
CA ILE A 213 -9.59 -10.19 -7.36
C ILE A 213 -8.27 -10.03 -8.11
N ARG A 214 -7.83 -11.06 -8.84
CA ARG A 214 -6.58 -11.03 -9.60
C ARG A 214 -6.61 -9.99 -10.71
N HIS A 215 -5.44 -9.39 -10.95
CA HIS A 215 -5.20 -8.51 -12.09
C HIS A 215 -5.01 -9.32 -13.37
N LEU A 216 -5.41 -8.74 -14.50
CA LEU A 216 -5.19 -9.25 -15.86
C LEU A 216 -4.10 -8.42 -16.56
N ALA A 217 -2.99 -8.14 -15.88
CA ALA A 217 -2.02 -7.20 -16.45
C ALA A 217 -1.56 -7.65 -17.84
N THR A 218 -1.68 -6.72 -18.78
CA THR A 218 -1.19 -6.89 -20.16
C THR A 218 0.29 -6.50 -20.27
N ASN A 219 0.85 -5.87 -19.24
CA ASN A 219 2.26 -5.48 -19.18
C ASN A 219 3.10 -6.64 -18.63
N PRO A 220 4.05 -7.20 -19.39
CA PRO A 220 4.92 -8.27 -18.89
C PRO A 220 5.88 -7.81 -17.77
N GLU A 221 6.13 -6.51 -17.64
CA GLU A 221 6.95 -5.94 -16.57
C GLU A 221 6.15 -5.56 -15.31
N ALA A 222 4.87 -5.95 -15.26
CA ALA A 222 4.02 -5.70 -14.11
C ALA A 222 4.55 -6.42 -12.86
N ILE A 223 4.70 -5.68 -11.77
CA ILE A 223 5.12 -6.19 -10.47
C ILE A 223 3.89 -6.24 -9.57
N PHE A 224 3.58 -7.43 -9.07
CA PHE A 224 2.46 -7.67 -8.17
C PHE A 224 2.93 -7.89 -6.73
N PRO A 225 2.13 -7.48 -5.72
CA PRO A 225 2.33 -7.91 -4.35
C PRO A 225 2.27 -9.43 -4.18
N ASP A 226 3.12 -9.97 -3.31
CA ASP A 226 3.19 -11.41 -3.03
C ASP A 226 1.84 -12.00 -2.56
N HIS A 227 1.05 -11.22 -1.82
CA HIS A 227 -0.24 -11.69 -1.28
C HIS A 227 -1.32 -11.91 -2.34
N HIS A 228 -1.13 -11.44 -3.58
CA HIS A 228 -2.06 -11.67 -4.68
C HIS A 228 -2.16 -13.14 -5.09
N VAL A 229 -1.24 -14.00 -4.64
CA VAL A 229 -1.38 -15.47 -4.78
C VAL A 229 -2.70 -15.99 -4.19
N ASN A 230 -3.21 -15.34 -3.14
CA ASN A 230 -4.45 -15.71 -2.46
C ASN A 230 -5.72 -15.13 -3.13
N PHE A 231 -5.57 -14.32 -4.18
CA PHE A 231 -6.71 -13.64 -4.80
C PHE A 231 -7.40 -14.57 -5.81
N LEU A 232 -8.70 -14.37 -6.01
CA LEU A 232 -9.50 -15.18 -6.92
C LEU A 232 -9.55 -14.58 -8.33
N ASP A 233 -9.82 -15.41 -9.32
CA ASP A 233 -10.01 -14.95 -10.69
C ASP A 233 -11.33 -14.18 -10.86
N ARG A 234 -11.38 -13.34 -11.90
CA ARG A 234 -12.58 -12.51 -12.18
C ARG A 234 -13.84 -13.30 -12.45
N CYS A 235 -13.73 -14.57 -12.85
CA CYS A 235 -14.87 -15.46 -13.07
C CYS A 235 -15.38 -16.10 -11.77
N GLU A 236 -14.64 -16.01 -10.66
CA GLU A 236 -14.92 -16.70 -9.39
C GLU A 236 -15.64 -15.79 -8.37
N LEU A 237 -16.40 -14.79 -8.83
CA LEU A 237 -17.07 -13.83 -7.95
C LEU A 237 -18.05 -14.48 -6.96
N CYS A 238 -18.64 -15.61 -7.31
CA CYS A 238 -19.51 -16.38 -6.42
C CYS A 238 -18.74 -17.00 -5.25
N GLU A 239 -17.58 -17.59 -5.52
CA GLU A 239 -16.72 -18.17 -4.49
C GLU A 239 -16.12 -17.08 -3.62
N LEU A 240 -15.66 -15.98 -4.25
CA LEU A 240 -15.19 -14.81 -3.53
C LEU A 240 -16.24 -14.31 -2.52
N ARG A 241 -17.49 -14.20 -2.96
CA ARG A 241 -18.58 -13.78 -2.07
C ARG A 241 -18.75 -14.74 -0.89
N LYS A 242 -18.69 -16.05 -1.14
CA LYS A 242 -18.80 -17.07 -0.09
C LYS A 242 -17.69 -16.90 0.95
N ILE A 243 -16.45 -16.72 0.50
CA ILE A 243 -15.30 -16.48 1.39
C ILE A 243 -15.49 -15.18 2.18
N LEU A 244 -15.86 -14.07 1.55
CA LEU A 244 -16.04 -12.80 2.26
C LEU A 244 -17.20 -12.83 3.26
N CYS A 245 -18.29 -13.54 2.96
CA CYS A 245 -19.41 -13.68 3.90
C CYS A 245 -19.07 -14.59 5.10
N THR A 246 -18.19 -15.58 4.93
CA THR A 246 -17.88 -16.58 5.96
C THR A 246 -16.62 -16.20 6.75
N GLU A 247 -15.52 -16.00 6.03
CA GLU A 247 -14.17 -15.76 6.55
C GLU A 247 -13.81 -14.28 6.59
N GLY A 248 -14.46 -13.44 5.79
CA GLY A 248 -14.26 -11.98 5.81
C GLY A 248 -12.99 -11.48 5.11
N SER A 249 -12.08 -12.36 4.67
CA SER A 249 -10.85 -12.03 3.93
C SER A 249 -10.33 -13.25 3.18
N VAL A 250 -9.62 -13.06 2.07
CA VAL A 250 -8.81 -14.13 1.44
C VAL A 250 -7.42 -14.26 2.05
N SER A 251 -6.99 -13.32 2.88
CA SER A 251 -5.70 -13.36 3.56
C SER A 251 -5.64 -14.54 4.54
N PRO A 252 -4.48 -15.19 4.74
CA PRO A 252 -4.26 -16.13 5.84
C PRO A 252 -4.50 -15.48 7.22
N ARG A 253 -4.32 -14.16 7.32
CA ARG A 253 -4.58 -13.36 8.52
C ARG A 253 -6.05 -12.97 8.59
N LYS A 254 -6.90 -13.90 9.02
CA LYS A 254 -8.36 -13.71 9.09
C LYS A 254 -8.76 -12.70 10.16
N PRO A 255 -9.78 -11.85 9.93
CA PRO A 255 -10.28 -10.92 10.94
C PRO A 255 -10.78 -11.63 12.19
N THR A 256 -10.52 -11.09 13.37
CA THR A 256 -10.83 -11.74 14.67
C THR A 256 -12.15 -11.27 15.30
N GLY A 257 -13.01 -10.55 14.56
CA GLY A 257 -14.18 -9.83 15.10
C GLY A 257 -15.52 -10.13 14.45
#